data_AF-A0A0J1BFQ4-F1
#
_entry.id   AF-A0A0J1BFQ4-F1
#
_cell.length_a   1.000
_cell.length_b   1.000
_cell.length_c   1.000
_cell.angle_alpha   90.00
_cell.angle_beta   90.00
_cell.angle_gamma   90.00
#
_symmetry.space_group_name_H-M   'P 1'
#
loop_
_entity.id
_entity.type
_entity.pdbx_description
1 polymer ?
#
loop_
_entity_poly.entity_id
_entity_poly.type
_entity_poly.pdbx_seq_one_letter_code
_entity_poly.pdbx_strand_id
1 'polypeptide(L)'
;MGRPKKAMPEYRFHVSGQAVVTLSGKTFYLGQHNSPESRARYLSLLQTYNENGLRMPDDVPTQQKETVLTVECVTAEFREYAEKKYTNNKSHLNRMLNLCNLLDDEYGNTPAAEFGPRKLSAIRDLFVASGNSRSYSNCQTRNIAYIFKHAVSRELVPATVGEC
;
A
#
# COMPACT_ATOMS: atom_id res chain seq x y z
N MET A 1 -35.13 -2.81 -16.36
CA MET A 1 -34.52 -1.68 -17.07
C MET A 1 -33.01 -1.72 -16.86
N GLY A 2 -32.23 -1.96 -17.92
CA GLY A 2 -30.77 -1.93 -17.83
C GLY A 2 -30.26 -0.49 -17.68
N ARG A 3 -29.27 -0.27 -16.81
CA ARG A 3 -28.67 1.06 -16.60
C ARG A 3 -28.10 1.57 -17.94
N PRO A 4 -28.43 2.80 -18.38
CA PRO A 4 -27.89 3.36 -19.62
C PRO A 4 -26.35 3.44 -19.51
N LYS A 5 -25.67 3.05 -20.59
CA LYS A 5 -24.22 3.10 -20.68
C LYS A 5 -23.74 4.55 -20.72
N LYS A 6 -22.93 4.95 -19.74
CA LYS A 6 -22.31 6.29 -19.70
C LYS A 6 -20.99 6.26 -20.48
N ALA A 7 -20.68 7.33 -21.22
CA ALA A 7 -19.38 7.51 -21.89
C ALA A 7 -18.22 7.74 -20.91
N MET A 8 -18.53 8.25 -19.73
CA MET A 8 -17.58 8.40 -18.63
C MET A 8 -18.17 7.79 -17.35
N PRO A 9 -17.95 6.49 -17.12
CA PRO A 9 -18.38 5.80 -15.91
C PRO A 9 -17.62 6.31 -14.67
N GLU A 10 -18.27 6.29 -13.51
CA GLU A 10 -17.67 6.85 -12.29
C GLU A 10 -16.44 6.05 -11.84
N TYR A 11 -15.35 6.77 -11.58
CA TYR A 11 -14.22 6.29 -10.79
C TYR A 11 -14.65 6.20 -9.32
N ARG A 12 -14.61 5.00 -8.74
CA ARG A 12 -15.15 4.71 -7.40
C ARG A 12 -14.09 4.18 -6.47
N PHE A 13 -14.29 4.43 -5.18
CA PHE A 13 -13.53 3.80 -4.11
C PHE A 13 -14.13 2.44 -3.77
N HIS A 14 -13.29 1.42 -3.65
CA HIS A 14 -13.63 0.11 -3.13
C HIS A 14 -13.15 -0.03 -1.68
N VAL A 15 -13.88 -0.79 -0.87
CA VAL A 15 -13.58 -0.99 0.57
C VAL A 15 -12.18 -1.54 0.86
N SER A 16 -11.53 -2.14 -0.14
CA SER A 16 -10.14 -2.62 -0.07
C SER A 16 -9.08 -1.52 -0.24
N GLY A 17 -9.46 -0.23 -0.35
CA GLY A 17 -8.54 0.87 -0.61
C GLY A 17 -8.19 1.07 -2.09
N GLN A 18 -8.71 0.22 -2.97
CA GLN A 18 -8.47 0.29 -4.41
C GLN A 18 -9.53 1.14 -5.12
N ALA A 19 -9.16 1.74 -6.24
CA ALA A 19 -10.07 2.35 -7.17
C ALA A 19 -10.68 1.32 -8.11
N VAL A 20 -11.97 1.48 -8.41
CA VAL A 20 -12.72 0.59 -9.28
C VAL A 20 -13.58 1.37 -10.27
N VAL A 21 -13.78 0.81 -11.45
CA VAL A 21 -14.71 1.32 -12.46
C VAL A 21 -15.50 0.17 -13.06
N THR A 22 -16.82 0.34 -13.19
CA THR A 22 -17.68 -0.67 -13.82
C THR A 22 -17.92 -0.31 -15.28
N LEU A 23 -17.38 -1.12 -16.20
CA LEU A 23 -17.46 -0.94 -17.65
C LEU A 23 -18.11 -2.17 -18.27
N SER A 24 -19.14 -1.98 -19.10
CA SER A 24 -19.87 -3.09 -19.76
C SER A 24 -20.35 -4.20 -18.81
N GLY A 25 -20.65 -3.88 -17.55
CA GLY A 25 -21.09 -4.86 -16.55
C GLY A 25 -19.96 -5.61 -15.83
N LYS A 26 -18.70 -5.34 -16.17
CA LYS A 26 -17.50 -5.87 -15.49
C LYS A 26 -16.87 -4.78 -14.62
N THR A 27 -16.41 -5.14 -13.42
CA THR A 27 -15.77 -4.20 -12.47
C THR A 27 -14.26 -4.32 -12.56
N PHE A 28 -13.60 -3.29 -13.08
CA PHE A 28 -12.14 -3.22 -13.24
C PHE A 28 -11.49 -2.58 -12.01
N TYR A 29 -10.47 -3.23 -11.45
CA TYR A 29 -9.70 -2.73 -10.31
C TYR A 29 -8.47 -1.97 -10.80
N LEU A 30 -8.40 -0.67 -10.53
CA LEU A 30 -7.44 0.27 -11.11
C LEU A 30 -6.15 0.42 -10.29
N GLY A 31 -6.08 -0.18 -9.10
CA GLY A 31 -4.98 0.00 -8.14
C GLY A 31 -5.35 0.92 -7.00
N GLN A 32 -4.37 1.41 -6.23
CA GLN A 32 -4.63 2.27 -5.07
C GLN A 32 -5.46 3.51 -5.43
N HIS A 33 -6.48 3.82 -4.62
CA HIS A 33 -7.34 4.95 -4.92
C HIS A 33 -6.61 6.29 -4.79
N ASN A 34 -6.78 7.16 -5.79
CA ASN A 34 -6.17 8.49 -5.92
C ASN A 34 -4.69 8.51 -6.29
N SER A 35 -4.11 7.36 -6.66
CA SER A 35 -2.76 7.33 -7.23
C SER A 35 -2.75 7.86 -8.68
N PRO A 36 -1.62 8.42 -9.14
CA PRO A 36 -1.45 8.79 -10.55
C PRO A 36 -1.59 7.57 -11.47
N GLU A 37 -1.15 6.38 -11.03
CA GLU A 37 -1.27 5.13 -11.77
C GLU A 37 -2.72 4.68 -11.97
N SER A 38 -3.55 4.75 -10.92
CA SER A 38 -4.97 4.37 -11.01
C SER A 38 -5.76 5.32 -11.91
N ARG A 39 -5.43 6.61 -11.88
CA ARG A 39 -6.00 7.62 -12.79
C ARG A 39 -5.55 7.41 -14.24
N ALA A 40 -4.27 7.14 -14.48
CA ALA A 40 -3.76 6.83 -15.81
C ALA A 40 -4.45 5.59 -16.40
N ARG A 41 -4.59 4.52 -15.61
CA ARG A 41 -5.30 3.31 -16.04
C ARG A 41 -6.78 3.58 -16.33
N TYR A 42 -7.44 4.38 -15.49
CA TYR A 42 -8.82 4.80 -15.72
C TYR A 42 -8.98 5.52 -17.06
N LEU A 43 -8.08 6.46 -17.38
CA LEU A 43 -8.09 7.17 -18.66
C LEU A 43 -7.84 6.23 -19.84
N SER A 44 -6.86 5.32 -19.75
CA SER A 44 -6.60 4.32 -20.80
C SER A 44 -7.81 3.42 -21.04
N LEU A 45 -8.44 2.93 -19.97
CA LEU A 45 -9.65 2.09 -20.08
C LEU A 45 -10.83 2.87 -20.67
N LEU A 46 -11.02 4.14 -20.28
CA LEU A 46 -12.03 4.99 -20.89
C LEU A 46 -11.81 5.19 -22.39
N GLN A 47 -10.56 5.40 -22.80
CA GLN A 47 -10.22 5.57 -24.21
C GLN A 47 -10.58 4.30 -25.00
N THR A 48 -10.12 3.13 -24.55
CA THR A 48 -10.46 1.84 -25.18
C THR A 48 -11.98 1.59 -25.20
N TYR A 49 -12.70 1.97 -24.14
CA TYR A 49 -14.15 1.82 -24.05
C TYR A 49 -14.90 2.73 -25.03
N ASN A 50 -14.43 3.96 -25.23
CA ASN A 50 -15.02 4.91 -26.15
C ASN A 50 -14.72 4.54 -27.61
N GLU A 51 -13.48 4.14 -27.91
CA GLU A 51 -13.08 3.68 -29.26
C GLU A 51 -13.88 2.44 -29.71
N ASN A 52 -14.19 1.53 -28.78
CA ASN A 52 -14.99 0.33 -29.05
C ASN A 52 -16.52 0.56 -28.98
N GLY A 53 -16.98 1.82 -28.99
CA GLY A 53 -18.41 2.14 -29.04
C GLY A 53 -19.17 1.77 -27.75
N LEU A 54 -18.61 2.12 -26.58
CA LEU A 54 -19.18 1.82 -25.25
C LEU A 54 -19.22 0.30 -24.95
N ARG A 55 -18.19 -0.41 -25.40
CA ARG A 55 -17.96 -1.83 -25.13
C ARG A 55 -16.51 -2.03 -24.71
N MET A 56 -16.29 -2.81 -23.67
CA MET A 56 -14.94 -3.28 -23.33
C MET A 56 -14.62 -4.58 -24.08
N PRO A 57 -13.38 -4.76 -24.59
CA PRO A 57 -12.91 -6.05 -25.09
C PRO A 57 -12.92 -7.10 -23.97
N ASP A 58 -13.21 -8.35 -24.30
CA ASP A 58 -13.22 -9.44 -23.31
C ASP A 58 -11.83 -9.83 -22.81
N ASP A 59 -10.79 -9.50 -23.57
CA ASP A 59 -9.37 -9.81 -23.27
C ASP A 59 -8.72 -8.84 -22.25
N VAL A 60 -9.42 -7.81 -21.80
CA VAL A 60 -8.83 -6.84 -20.85
C VAL A 60 -8.84 -7.43 -19.44
N PRO A 61 -7.68 -7.59 -18.78
CA PRO A 61 -7.62 -8.15 -17.44
C PRO A 61 -8.32 -7.23 -16.43
N THR A 62 -9.37 -7.78 -15.81
CA THR A 62 -10.25 -7.12 -14.84
C THR A 62 -9.51 -6.73 -13.55
N GLN A 63 -8.52 -7.53 -13.16
CA GLN A 63 -7.63 -7.26 -12.03
C GLN A 63 -6.29 -6.74 -12.56
N GLN A 64 -5.71 -5.73 -11.91
CA GLN A 64 -4.27 -5.51 -12.09
C GLN A 64 -3.56 -6.76 -11.56
N LYS A 65 -2.62 -7.29 -12.35
CA LYS A 65 -1.64 -8.28 -11.86
C LYS A 65 -1.16 -7.80 -10.50
N GLU A 66 -1.26 -8.69 -9.51
CA GLU A 66 -0.83 -8.54 -8.11
C GLU A 66 0.02 -7.28 -7.94
N THR A 67 -0.59 -6.19 -7.49
CA THR A 67 0.17 -5.01 -7.08
C THR A 67 1.09 -5.51 -5.99
N VAL A 68 2.37 -5.66 -6.33
CA VAL A 68 3.41 -6.11 -5.43
C VAL A 68 3.35 -5.15 -4.25
N LEU A 69 2.87 -5.64 -3.10
CA LEU A 69 2.69 -4.79 -1.94
C LEU A 69 4.08 -4.28 -1.55
N THR A 70 4.29 -2.98 -1.62
CA THR A 70 5.56 -2.35 -1.27
C THR A 70 5.61 -2.02 0.22
N VAL A 71 6.81 -1.74 0.73
CA VAL A 71 6.99 -1.26 2.11
C VAL A 71 6.24 0.06 2.32
N GLU A 72 6.17 0.94 1.32
CA GLU A 72 5.42 2.20 1.40
C GLU A 72 3.91 1.98 1.61
N CYS A 73 3.34 0.93 1.01
CA CYS A 73 1.95 0.56 1.27
C CYS A 73 1.74 0.11 2.72
N VAL A 74 2.71 -0.63 3.29
CA VAL A 74 2.68 -1.09 4.68
C VAL A 74 2.79 0.08 5.67
N THR A 75 3.71 1.01 5.42
CA THR A 75 3.90 2.19 6.27
C THR A 75 2.71 3.14 6.20
N ALA A 76 2.12 3.35 5.01
CA ALA A 76 0.93 4.18 4.81
C ALA A 76 -0.25 3.67 5.65
N GLU A 77 -0.55 2.37 5.60
CA GLU A 77 -1.62 1.81 6.44
C GLU A 77 -1.30 1.91 7.94
N PHE A 78 -0.04 1.68 8.31
CA PHE A 78 0.35 1.80 9.71
C PHE A 78 0.20 3.24 10.24
N ARG A 79 0.43 4.28 9.41
CA ARG A 79 0.21 5.68 9.81
C ARG A 79 -1.24 5.91 10.23
N GLU A 80 -2.21 5.46 9.44
CA GLU A 80 -3.64 5.59 9.76
C GLU A 80 -4.00 4.88 11.08
N TYR A 81 -3.42 3.69 11.31
CA TYR A 81 -3.60 2.96 12.55
C TYR A 81 -2.95 3.66 13.75
N ALA A 82 -1.71 4.13 13.58
CA ALA A 82 -0.93 4.76 14.63
C ALA A 82 -1.61 6.04 15.13
N GLU A 83 -2.15 6.86 14.23
CA GLU A 83 -2.90 8.07 14.56
C GLU A 83 -4.11 7.79 15.46
N LYS A 84 -4.86 6.73 15.16
CA LYS A 84 -6.02 6.30 15.94
C LYS A 84 -5.62 5.67 17.28
N LYS A 85 -4.56 4.86 17.32
CA LYS A 85 -4.12 4.15 18.53
C LYS A 85 -3.39 5.05 19.52
N TYR A 86 -2.51 5.92 19.03
CA TYR A 86 -1.61 6.73 19.84
C TYR A 86 -2.06 8.19 19.94
N THR A 87 -3.35 8.48 19.72
CA THR A 87 -3.91 9.85 19.84
C THR A 87 -3.56 10.51 21.18
N ASN A 88 -3.57 9.74 22.27
CA ASN A 88 -3.26 10.23 23.62
C ASN A 88 -1.76 10.29 23.94
N ASN A 89 -0.88 9.76 23.07
CA ASN A 89 0.56 9.76 23.27
C ASN A 89 1.30 10.23 22.02
N LYS A 90 1.34 11.56 21.84
CA LYS A 90 1.98 12.23 20.70
C LYS A 90 3.46 11.89 20.55
N SER A 91 4.19 11.70 21.65
CA SER A 91 5.62 11.36 21.59
C SER A 91 5.87 9.98 20.97
N HIS A 92 5.03 9.01 21.31
CA HIS A 92 5.08 7.66 20.77
C HIS A 92 4.62 7.64 19.30
N LEU A 93 3.56 8.39 19.00
CA LEU A 93 3.07 8.59 17.63
C LEU A 93 4.18 9.14 16.73
N ASN A 94 4.80 10.26 17.10
CA ASN A 94 5.86 10.89 16.31
C ASN A 94 7.06 9.95 16.09
N ARG A 95 7.44 9.17 17.11
CA ARG A 95 8.49 8.16 16.96
C ARG A 95 8.12 7.11 15.91
N MET A 96 6.89 6.60 15.96
CA MET A 96 6.41 5.63 14.98
C MET A 96 6.38 6.20 13.57
N LEU A 97 5.89 7.44 13.40
CA LEU A 97 5.85 8.12 12.12
C LEU A 97 7.26 8.35 11.55
N ASN A 98 8.22 8.72 12.40
CA ASN A 98 9.62 8.87 11.98
C ASN A 98 10.22 7.54 11.49
N LEU A 99 9.84 6.40 12.09
CA LEU A 99 10.25 5.09 11.59
C LEU A 99 9.59 4.76 10.25
N CYS A 100 8.32 5.13 10.04
CA CYS A 100 7.67 4.99 8.74
C CYS A 100 8.41 5.80 7.67
N ASN A 101 8.79 7.05 7.97
CA ASN A 101 9.56 7.88 7.04
C ASN A 101 10.91 7.24 6.70
N LEU A 102 11.64 6.75 7.71
CA LEU A 102 12.91 6.04 7.48
C LEU A 102 12.74 4.81 6.58
N LEU A 103 11.66 4.05 6.77
CA LEU A 103 11.36 2.87 5.95
C LEU A 103 11.00 3.26 4.51
N ASP A 104 10.28 4.37 4.32
CA ASP A 104 9.94 4.88 2.99
C ASP A 104 11.19 5.37 2.25
N ASP A 105 12.07 6.10 2.94
CA ASP A 105 13.31 6.65 2.37
C ASP A 105 14.29 5.54 1.93
N GLU A 106 14.48 4.51 2.74
CA GLU A 106 15.45 3.44 2.48
C GLU A 106 14.88 2.29 1.63
N TYR A 107 13.61 1.93 1.86
CA TYR A 107 13.01 0.71 1.31
C TYR A 107 11.60 0.91 0.73
N GLY A 108 11.11 2.14 0.55
CA GLY A 108 9.72 2.40 0.14
C GLY A 108 9.28 1.65 -1.13
N ASN A 109 10.14 1.61 -2.16
CA ASN A 109 9.90 0.90 -3.43
C ASN A 109 10.14 -0.61 -3.37
N THR A 110 10.62 -1.13 -2.24
CA THR A 110 10.93 -2.56 -2.08
C THR A 110 9.63 -3.34 -1.87
N PRO A 111 9.47 -4.51 -2.51
CA PRO A 111 8.39 -5.43 -2.16
C PRO A 111 8.43 -5.79 -0.67
N ALA A 112 7.30 -5.66 0.04
CA ALA A 112 7.17 -6.03 1.45
C ALA A 112 7.50 -7.52 1.66
N ALA A 113 7.23 -8.38 0.68
CA ALA A 113 7.62 -9.80 0.68
C ALA A 113 9.14 -10.01 0.69
N GLU A 114 9.91 -9.07 0.13
CA GLU A 114 11.37 -9.11 0.14
C GLU A 114 11.98 -8.38 1.34
N PHE A 115 11.15 -7.78 2.20
CA PHE A 115 11.59 -7.13 3.42
C PHE A 115 11.83 -8.18 4.51
N GLY A 116 13.02 -8.78 4.48
CA GLY A 116 13.43 -9.83 5.41
C GLY A 116 14.36 -9.36 6.54
N PRO A 117 14.81 -10.29 7.40
CA PRO A 117 15.64 -9.99 8.58
C PRO A 117 16.98 -9.34 8.23
N ARG A 118 17.51 -9.57 7.02
CA ARG A 118 18.76 -8.94 6.55
C ARG A 118 18.61 -7.43 6.36
N LYS A 119 17.50 -6.98 5.75
CA LYS A 119 17.21 -5.55 5.56
C LYS A 119 16.92 -4.88 6.91
N LEU A 120 16.23 -5.59 7.80
CA LEU A 120 16.03 -5.13 9.18
C LEU A 120 17.36 -4.96 9.95
N SER A 121 18.30 -5.89 9.77
CA SER A 121 19.65 -5.76 10.35
C SER A 121 20.40 -4.54 9.79
N ALA A 122 20.29 -4.27 8.49
CA ALA A 122 20.92 -3.10 7.88
C ALA A 122 20.41 -1.79 8.51
N ILE A 123 19.09 -1.67 8.74
CA ILE A 123 18.52 -0.50 9.44
C ILE A 123 19.03 -0.39 10.88
N ARG A 124 19.15 -1.52 11.59
CA ARG A 124 19.75 -1.53 12.94
C ARG A 124 21.18 -0.99 12.91
N ASP A 125 21.96 -1.39 11.91
CA ASP A 125 23.35 -0.98 11.77
C ASP A 125 23.45 0.52 11.44
N LEU A 126 22.47 1.10 10.70
CA LEU A 126 22.34 2.56 10.54
C LEU A 126 22.13 3.30 11.87
N PHE A 127 21.29 2.77 12.77
CA PHE A 127 21.09 3.38 14.09
C PHE A 127 22.38 3.36 14.92
N VAL A 128 23.15 2.26 14.86
CA VAL A 128 24.43 2.14 15.55
C VAL A 128 25.47 3.10 14.96
N ALA A 129 25.55 3.19 13.62
CA ALA A 129 26.44 4.12 12.93
C ALA A 129 26.14 5.59 13.26
N SER A 130 24.87 5.92 13.48
CA SER A 130 24.42 7.24 13.94
C SER A 130 24.76 7.56 15.41
N GLY A 131 25.48 6.68 16.11
CA GLY A 131 25.90 6.88 17.50
C GLY A 131 24.83 6.61 18.54
N ASN A 132 23.71 5.96 18.17
CA ASN A 132 22.66 5.65 19.12
C ASN A 132 23.08 4.55 20.10
N SER A 133 22.54 4.60 21.32
CA SER A 133 22.75 3.52 22.28
C SER A 133 22.21 2.18 21.74
N ARG A 134 22.86 1.08 22.13
CA ARG A 134 22.41 -0.29 21.78
C ARG A 134 20.96 -0.54 22.19
N SER A 135 20.56 -0.03 23.37
CA SER A 135 19.19 -0.16 23.87
C SER A 135 18.20 0.56 22.95
N TYR A 136 18.52 1.79 22.54
CA TYR A 136 17.68 2.56 21.62
C TYR A 136 17.58 1.89 20.26
N SER A 137 18.70 1.47 19.68
CA SER A 137 18.74 0.80 18.38
C SER A 137 17.88 -0.46 18.38
N ASN A 138 18.03 -1.32 19.40
CA ASN A 138 17.19 -2.50 19.56
C ASN A 138 15.70 -2.17 19.76
N CYS A 139 15.39 -1.08 20.48
CA CYS A 139 14.01 -0.61 20.67
C CYS A 139 13.39 -0.20 19.33
N GLN A 140 14.10 0.57 18.50
CA GLN A 140 13.60 0.95 17.17
C GLN A 140 13.45 -0.25 16.24
N THR A 141 14.40 -1.20 16.26
CA THR A 141 14.27 -2.44 15.48
C THR A 141 13.01 -3.22 15.85
N ARG A 142 12.67 -3.33 17.14
CA ARG A 142 11.41 -3.97 17.57
C ARG A 142 10.16 -3.20 17.13
N ASN A 143 10.22 -1.87 17.15
CA ASN A 143 9.11 -1.05 16.65
C ASN A 143 8.92 -1.24 15.15
N ILE A 144 9.99 -1.34 14.36
CA ILE A 144 9.91 -1.64 12.93
C ILE A 144 9.26 -3.02 12.72
N ALA A 145 9.71 -4.06 13.44
CA ALA A 145 9.08 -5.38 13.36
C ALA A 145 7.58 -5.33 13.72
N TYR A 146 7.20 -4.50 14.69
CA TYR A 146 5.80 -4.30 15.06
C TYR A 146 4.96 -3.67 13.93
N ILE A 147 5.53 -2.75 13.14
CA ILE A 147 4.86 -2.18 11.95
C ILE A 147 4.50 -3.29 10.95
N PHE A 148 5.45 -4.16 10.63
CA PHE A 148 5.20 -5.29 9.71
C PHE A 148 4.24 -6.33 10.30
N LYS A 149 4.33 -6.61 11.61
CA LYS A 149 3.37 -7.49 12.30
C LYS A 149 1.94 -6.96 12.23
N HIS A 150 1.75 -5.65 12.32
CA HIS A 150 0.44 -5.04 12.13
C HIS A 150 -0.09 -5.27 10.70
N ALA A 151 0.78 -5.15 9.69
CA ALA A 151 0.39 -5.41 8.30
C ALA A 151 0.00 -6.87 8.04
N VAL A 152 0.72 -7.83 8.64
CA VAL A 152 0.35 -9.25 8.60
C VAL A 152 -1.00 -9.50 9.27
N SER A 153 -1.26 -8.87 10.43
CA SER A 153 -2.55 -8.99 11.14
C SER A 153 -3.74 -8.43 10.35
N ARG A 154 -3.49 -7.62 9.32
CA ARG A 154 -4.52 -7.01 8.45
C ARG A 154 -4.67 -7.75 7.13
N GLU A 155 -4.00 -8.90 6.98
CA GLU A 155 -3.97 -9.73 5.77
C GLU A 155 -3.46 -8.99 4.53
N LEU A 156 -2.69 -7.91 4.72
CA LEU A 156 -2.10 -7.15 3.60
C LEU A 156 -0.90 -7.86 3.00
N VAL A 157 -0.17 -8.61 3.83
CA VAL A 157 1.04 -9.36 3.46
C VAL A 157 0.77 -10.83 3.78
N PRO A 158 1.17 -11.79 2.93
CA PRO A 158 1.17 -13.20 3.30
C PRO A 158 2.00 -13.42 4.58
N ALA A 159 1.50 -14.29 5.47
CA ALA A 159 2.04 -14.52 6.82
C ALA A 159 3.53 -14.90 6.88
N THR A 160 4.12 -15.28 5.75
CA THR A 160 5.54 -15.62 5.59
C THR A 160 6.52 -14.51 6.01
N VAL A 161 6.06 -13.25 6.07
CA VAL A 161 6.90 -12.09 6.46
C VAL A 161 6.89 -11.85 7.99
N GLY A 162 5.98 -12.47 8.73
CA GLY A 162 5.73 -12.20 10.16
C GLY A 162 6.48 -13.07 11.16
N GLU A 163 7.28 -14.05 10.73
CA GLU A 163 7.92 -15.04 11.62
C GLU A 163 9.28 -14.60 12.20
N CYS A 164 9.56 -13.30 12.27
CA CYS A 164 10.79 -12.75 12.86
C CYS A 164 10.63 -12.37 14.34
#